data_AF-A0A6C0B8U6-F1
#
_entry.id   AF-A0A6C0B8U6-F1
#
_cell.length_a   1.000
_cell.length_b   1.000
_cell.length_c   1.000
_cell.angle_alpha   90.00
_cell.angle_beta   90.00
_cell.angle_gamma   90.00
#
_symmetry.space_group_name_H-M   'P 1'
#
loop_
_entity.id
_entity.type
_entity.pdbx_description
1 polymer ?
#
loop_
_entity_poly.entity_id
_entity_poly.type
_entity_poly.pdbx_seq_one_letter_code
_entity_poly.pdbx_strand_id
1 'polypeptide(L)'
;MYMAKHNKKFNTHFCDDKMTFEECELAILRNAVDESEKIQGEKIANSETIKAVIKILENFLTRKKLICYGGTAINNILPKFAQFYDHDVEVPDYDFYSPNALKDAKELADIYYKEGYLEVEAKAGVHYGTYKVFVNFIPIADITQLETVLFKQISKDTITVSGIQYAPPNFLRMNMYLELSRPAGDVSRWEKVLKRLTLLNKYYPLNSKIVCETIDFQRQMETHMEDSEKIYFCVRDSFIDQGVVFFGGYATSLYSNYMSKQQRRIVDKIPDFDVLSDEPAKCAMIVKERLQREGFKHVKIIKYKEIGEIIPNHIRIDVNGEIIAFIYKPIACHSYNVIENGVNKINVATIDTILTFYLAFTYANMPYYDKDRLICMAKFLFEVEEKNRLEQRGILKRFTLNCYGKQKNMEDIRSEKAEKFKELITKKDSEEYQRWFLKYNPSSNKSKRNESIIKCNKKKRTFKRRDNSEYLVTLA
;
A
#
# COMPACT_ATOMS: atom_id res chain seq x y z
N MET A 1 59.04 15.71 -21.14
CA MET A 1 58.07 16.07 -20.08
C MET A 1 57.88 14.88 -19.16
N TYR A 2 58.52 14.90 -17.99
CA TYR A 2 58.26 13.91 -16.94
C TYR A 2 56.95 14.29 -16.25
N MET A 3 55.90 13.48 -16.41
CA MET A 3 54.70 13.61 -15.59
C MET A 3 55.04 13.19 -14.16
N ALA A 4 54.81 14.08 -13.20
CA ALA A 4 54.95 13.78 -11.78
C ALA A 4 54.03 12.60 -11.42
N LYS A 5 54.61 11.49 -10.95
CA LYS A 5 53.85 10.42 -10.30
C LYS A 5 53.31 10.97 -8.98
N HIS A 6 52.02 11.32 -8.96
CA HIS A 6 51.31 11.52 -7.70
C HIS A 6 51.33 10.19 -6.94
N ASN A 7 52.04 10.13 -5.81
CA ASN A 7 51.97 9.01 -4.88
C ASN A 7 50.58 9.03 -4.24
N LYS A 8 49.72 8.09 -4.65
CA LYS A 8 48.44 7.86 -3.98
C LYS A 8 48.70 7.40 -2.55
N LYS A 9 47.92 7.92 -1.61
CA LYS A 9 47.95 7.59 -0.17
C LYS A 9 47.68 6.10 0.07
N PHE A 10 46.83 5.49 -0.76
CA PHE A 10 46.51 4.07 -0.71
C PHE A 10 46.85 3.39 -2.04
N ASN A 11 47.40 2.17 -1.97
CA ASN A 11 47.73 1.36 -3.14
C ASN A 11 46.55 0.48 -3.60
N THR A 12 45.36 1.08 -3.67
CA THR A 12 44.14 0.43 -4.15
C THR A 12 43.31 1.43 -4.94
N HIS A 13 42.58 0.95 -5.95
CA HIS A 13 41.70 1.79 -6.76
C HIS A 13 40.34 2.04 -6.09
N PHE A 14 40.04 1.34 -4.98
CA PHE A 14 38.82 1.51 -4.19
C PHE A 14 38.86 2.72 -3.25
N CYS A 15 40.04 3.32 -3.05
CA CYS A 15 40.23 4.41 -2.11
C CYS A 15 40.79 5.65 -2.81
N ASP A 16 40.41 6.83 -2.33
CA ASP A 16 41.01 8.10 -2.73
C ASP A 16 41.91 8.68 -1.62
N ASP A 17 42.72 9.68 -1.97
CA ASP A 17 43.70 10.25 -1.05
C ASP A 17 43.07 11.03 0.13
N LYS A 18 41.76 11.31 0.07
CA LYS A 18 41.02 12.04 1.11
C LYS A 18 40.48 11.10 2.19
N MET A 19 40.35 9.81 1.91
CA MET A 19 39.85 8.82 2.88
C MET A 19 40.81 8.60 4.05
N THR A 20 40.29 8.27 5.24
CA THR A 20 41.09 7.70 6.34
C THR A 20 41.45 6.24 6.06
N PHE A 21 42.33 5.66 6.89
CA PHE A 21 42.67 4.24 6.77
C PHE A 21 41.43 3.36 6.97
N GLU A 22 40.63 3.68 7.99
CA GLU A 22 39.39 2.97 8.33
C GLU A 22 38.33 3.12 7.24
N GLU A 23 38.20 4.30 6.63
CA GLU A 23 37.30 4.52 5.49
C GLU A 23 37.71 3.70 4.27
N CYS A 24 39.02 3.60 4.01
CA CYS A 24 39.56 2.78 2.93
C CYS A 24 39.36 1.28 3.21
N GLU A 25 39.59 0.81 4.44
CA GLU A 25 39.32 -0.56 4.85
C GLU A 25 37.83 -0.93 4.68
N LEU A 26 36.92 -0.05 5.11
CA LEU A 26 35.48 -0.23 4.91
C LEU A 26 35.09 -0.22 3.42
N ALA A 27 35.72 0.61 2.59
CA ALA A 27 35.46 0.62 1.15
C ALA A 27 35.88 -0.71 0.49
N ILE A 28 37.04 -1.26 0.88
CA ILE A 28 37.50 -2.58 0.43
C ILE A 28 36.51 -3.67 0.88
N LEU A 29 36.10 -3.66 2.16
CA LEU A 29 35.14 -4.63 2.68
C LEU A 29 33.80 -4.56 1.93
N ARG A 30 33.25 -3.35 1.72
CA ARG A 30 32.00 -3.14 0.98
C ARG A 30 32.11 -3.71 -0.44
N ASN A 31 33.21 -3.44 -1.13
CA ASN A 31 33.41 -3.97 -2.46
C ASN A 31 33.49 -5.51 -2.47
N ALA A 32 34.19 -6.13 -1.52
CA ALA A 32 34.24 -7.59 -1.40
C ALA A 32 32.86 -8.21 -1.08
N VAL A 33 32.04 -7.53 -0.27
CA VAL A 33 30.65 -7.91 -0.01
C VAL A 33 29.83 -7.82 -1.30
N ASP A 34 29.88 -6.70 -2.01
CA ASP A 34 29.14 -6.48 -3.26
C ASP A 34 29.50 -7.54 -4.32
N GLU A 35 30.80 -7.86 -4.48
CA GLU A 35 31.26 -8.91 -5.41
C GLU A 35 30.77 -10.30 -4.99
N SER A 36 30.85 -10.64 -3.71
CA SER A 36 30.38 -11.92 -3.19
C SER A 36 28.87 -12.09 -3.37
N GLU A 37 28.08 -11.07 -3.04
CA GLU A 37 26.63 -11.06 -3.23
C GLU A 37 26.26 -11.20 -4.70
N LYS A 38 26.96 -10.51 -5.60
CA LYS A 38 26.76 -10.64 -7.05
C LYS A 38 27.02 -12.06 -7.54
N ILE A 39 28.16 -12.66 -7.17
CA ILE A 39 28.50 -14.03 -7.57
C ILE A 39 27.47 -15.05 -7.06
N GLN A 40 26.98 -14.88 -5.83
CA GLN A 40 25.96 -15.75 -5.26
C GLN A 40 24.61 -15.56 -5.95
N GLY A 41 24.22 -14.31 -6.18
CA GLY A 41 23.00 -13.95 -6.90
C GLY A 41 22.96 -14.55 -8.30
N GLU A 42 24.01 -14.34 -9.09
CA GLU A 42 24.12 -14.87 -10.46
C GLU A 42 23.94 -16.39 -10.52
N LYS A 43 24.52 -17.13 -9.57
CA LYS A 43 24.39 -18.59 -9.49
C LYS A 43 22.94 -19.02 -9.25
N ILE A 44 22.21 -18.30 -8.39
CA ILE A 44 20.83 -18.63 -8.03
C ILE A 44 19.90 -18.23 -9.18
N ALA A 45 19.98 -16.98 -9.64
CA ALA A 45 19.13 -16.41 -10.68
C ALA A 45 19.26 -17.18 -12.01
N ASN A 46 20.47 -17.66 -12.33
CA ASN A 46 20.70 -18.39 -13.58
C ASN A 46 20.41 -19.89 -13.51
N SER A 47 20.09 -20.43 -12.33
CA SER A 47 19.75 -21.85 -12.21
C SER A 47 18.49 -22.19 -13.03
N GLU A 48 18.54 -23.30 -13.77
CA GLU A 48 17.41 -23.78 -14.58
C GLU A 48 16.16 -23.99 -13.72
N THR A 49 16.36 -24.48 -12.50
CA THR A 49 15.30 -24.66 -11.49
C THR A 49 14.57 -23.36 -11.20
N ILE A 50 15.28 -22.25 -10.94
CA ILE A 50 14.65 -20.96 -10.62
C ILE A 50 13.97 -20.37 -11.84
N LYS A 51 14.59 -20.46 -13.02
CA LYS A 51 13.95 -20.01 -14.28
C LYS A 51 12.63 -20.75 -14.52
N ALA A 52 12.56 -22.05 -14.24
CA ALA A 52 11.32 -22.81 -14.33
C ALA A 52 10.27 -22.37 -13.29
N VAL A 53 10.70 -22.14 -12.03
CA VAL A 53 9.82 -21.66 -10.95
C VAL A 53 9.20 -20.30 -11.27
N ILE A 54 10.00 -19.37 -11.78
CA ILE A 54 9.54 -18.03 -12.20
C ILE A 54 8.59 -18.14 -13.39
N LYS A 55 8.89 -18.98 -14.39
CA LYS A 55 8.00 -19.19 -15.54
C LYS A 55 6.62 -19.71 -15.12
N ILE A 56 6.55 -20.63 -14.14
CA ILE A 56 5.28 -21.10 -13.58
C ILE A 56 4.50 -19.94 -12.94
N LEU A 57 5.19 -19.08 -12.18
CA LEU A 57 4.57 -17.90 -11.56
C LEU A 57 4.04 -16.92 -12.60
N GLU A 58 4.82 -16.58 -13.61
CA GLU A 58 4.42 -15.65 -14.67
C GLU A 58 3.21 -16.15 -15.45
N ASN A 59 3.15 -17.46 -15.72
CA ASN A 59 1.99 -18.12 -16.31
C ASN A 59 0.76 -18.05 -15.38
N PHE A 60 0.96 -18.24 -14.07
CA PHE A 60 -0.09 -18.11 -13.08
C PHE A 60 -0.67 -16.68 -13.05
N LEU A 61 0.20 -15.66 -13.01
CA LEU A 61 -0.16 -14.23 -13.03
C LEU A 61 -0.94 -13.88 -14.29
N THR A 62 -0.46 -14.31 -15.45
CA THR A 62 -1.09 -14.05 -16.76
C THR A 62 -2.49 -14.69 -16.82
N ARG A 63 -2.61 -15.96 -16.42
CA ARG A 63 -3.90 -16.69 -16.44
C ARG A 63 -4.92 -16.07 -15.48
N LYS A 64 -4.47 -15.69 -14.29
CA LYS A 64 -5.33 -15.16 -13.23
C LYS A 64 -5.61 -13.66 -13.36
N LYS A 65 -4.85 -12.96 -14.21
CA LYS A 65 -4.88 -11.49 -14.37
C LYS A 65 -4.72 -10.77 -13.03
N LEU A 66 -3.72 -11.21 -12.26
CA LEU A 66 -3.36 -10.58 -10.99
C LEU A 66 -2.44 -9.39 -11.22
N ILE A 67 -2.45 -8.44 -10.28
CA ILE A 67 -1.81 -7.14 -10.46
C ILE A 67 -0.52 -7.08 -9.65
N CYS A 68 0.62 -7.12 -10.34
CA CYS A 68 1.93 -6.93 -9.71
C CYS A 68 2.09 -5.49 -9.20
N TYR A 69 2.69 -5.32 -8.03
CA TYR A 69 3.00 -4.01 -7.43
C TYR A 69 4.46 -3.96 -6.93
N GLY A 70 4.80 -2.89 -6.20
CA GLY A 70 6.10 -2.80 -5.53
C GLY A 70 7.27 -2.51 -6.47
N GLY A 71 8.48 -2.89 -6.05
CA GLY A 71 9.71 -2.61 -6.79
C GLY A 71 9.71 -3.24 -8.18
N THR A 72 9.32 -4.51 -8.27
CA THR A 72 9.28 -5.29 -9.51
C THR A 72 8.31 -4.68 -10.51
N ALA A 73 7.15 -4.21 -10.05
CA ALA A 73 6.22 -3.51 -10.93
C ALA A 73 6.78 -2.19 -11.46
N ILE A 74 7.39 -1.36 -10.60
CA ILE A 74 8.03 -0.12 -11.05
C ILE A 74 9.12 -0.44 -12.07
N ASN A 75 9.99 -1.42 -11.79
CA ASN A 75 11.06 -1.82 -12.70
C ASN A 75 10.51 -2.25 -14.08
N ASN A 76 9.53 -3.13 -14.10
CA ASN A 76 9.09 -3.79 -15.33
C ASN A 76 8.28 -2.88 -16.25
N ILE A 77 7.66 -1.82 -15.73
CA ILE A 77 6.99 -0.81 -16.57
C ILE A 77 7.97 0.24 -17.12
N LEU A 78 9.19 0.33 -16.60
CA LEU A 78 10.18 1.29 -17.11
C LEU A 78 10.79 0.83 -18.43
N PRO A 79 11.27 1.77 -19.28
CA PRO A 79 12.10 1.43 -20.43
C PRO A 79 13.32 0.60 -19.99
N LYS A 80 13.76 -0.35 -20.83
CA LYS A 80 14.81 -1.31 -20.49
C LYS A 80 16.09 -0.67 -19.95
N PHE A 81 16.55 0.43 -20.55
CA PHE A 81 17.75 1.16 -20.11
C PHE A 81 17.60 1.91 -18.77
N ALA A 82 16.37 2.02 -18.26
CA ALA A 82 16.04 2.69 -17.01
C ALA A 82 15.62 1.69 -15.91
N GLN A 83 15.63 0.38 -16.20
CA GLN A 83 15.39 -0.65 -15.20
C GLN A 83 16.54 -0.66 -14.20
N PHE A 84 16.23 -0.84 -12.92
CA PHE A 84 17.17 -0.79 -11.80
C PHE A 84 17.38 -2.14 -11.12
N TYR A 85 16.68 -3.18 -11.57
CA TYR A 85 16.98 -4.56 -11.20
C TYR A 85 17.71 -5.26 -12.34
N ASP A 86 18.73 -6.02 -11.96
CA ASP A 86 19.47 -6.89 -12.87
C ASP A 86 18.97 -8.33 -12.71
N HIS A 87 18.20 -8.81 -13.69
CA HIS A 87 17.62 -10.15 -13.65
C HIS A 87 18.63 -11.27 -13.90
N ASP A 88 19.85 -10.95 -14.31
CA ASP A 88 20.93 -11.93 -14.44
C ASP A 88 21.61 -12.20 -13.09
N VAL A 89 21.44 -11.29 -12.12
CA VAL A 89 22.03 -11.35 -10.77
C VAL A 89 20.96 -11.60 -9.70
N GLU A 90 19.77 -11.02 -9.84
CA GLU A 90 18.73 -11.04 -8.81
C GLU A 90 17.51 -11.86 -9.23
N VAL A 91 17.02 -12.72 -8.34
CA VAL A 91 15.72 -13.38 -8.50
C VAL A 91 14.61 -12.34 -8.31
N PRO A 92 13.68 -12.18 -9.26
CA PRO A 92 12.59 -11.23 -9.12
C PRO A 92 11.71 -11.55 -7.91
N ASP A 93 11.55 -10.59 -7.00
CA ASP A 93 10.59 -10.66 -5.89
C ASP A 93 9.21 -10.21 -6.39
N TYR A 94 8.30 -11.15 -6.62
CA TYR A 94 6.98 -10.85 -7.16
C TYR A 94 5.99 -10.58 -6.04
N ASP A 95 5.72 -9.30 -5.83
CA ASP A 95 4.59 -8.77 -5.06
C ASP A 95 3.37 -8.60 -5.97
N PHE A 96 2.22 -9.20 -5.65
CA PHE A 96 0.99 -8.97 -6.41
C PHE A 96 -0.29 -8.98 -5.57
N TYR A 97 -1.26 -8.18 -6.02
CA TYR A 97 -2.58 -8.14 -5.44
C TYR A 97 -3.48 -9.24 -6.00
N SER A 98 -4.32 -9.79 -5.14
CA SER A 98 -5.41 -10.68 -5.51
C SER A 98 -6.69 -10.36 -4.73
N PRO A 99 -7.88 -10.40 -5.37
CA PRO A 99 -9.15 -10.31 -4.65
C PRO A 99 -9.46 -11.59 -3.83
N ASN A 100 -8.63 -12.63 -3.94
CA ASN A 100 -8.83 -13.94 -3.31
C ASN A 100 -7.48 -14.56 -2.90
N ALA A 101 -6.63 -13.75 -2.27
CA ALA A 101 -5.22 -14.03 -2.04
C ALA A 101 -4.96 -15.36 -1.32
N LEU A 102 -5.79 -15.72 -0.33
CA LEU A 102 -5.67 -16.99 0.40
C LEU A 102 -5.79 -18.21 -0.52
N LYS A 103 -6.77 -18.20 -1.42
CA LYS A 103 -7.01 -19.33 -2.33
C LYS A 103 -5.97 -19.37 -3.44
N ASP A 104 -5.59 -18.20 -3.97
CA ASP A 104 -4.55 -18.11 -4.99
C ASP A 104 -3.18 -18.56 -4.47
N ALA A 105 -2.84 -18.26 -3.21
CA ALA A 105 -1.61 -18.77 -2.58
C ALA A 105 -1.57 -20.30 -2.48
N LYS A 106 -2.69 -20.93 -2.10
CA LYS A 106 -2.80 -22.39 -2.06
C LYS A 106 -2.75 -23.01 -3.45
N GLU A 107 -3.43 -22.40 -4.41
CA GLU A 107 -3.42 -22.88 -5.80
C GLU A 107 -2.02 -22.82 -6.41
N LEU A 108 -1.29 -21.73 -6.19
CA LEU A 108 0.08 -21.60 -6.67
C LEU A 108 1.00 -22.66 -6.03
N ALA A 109 0.89 -22.89 -4.72
CA ALA A 109 1.60 -23.98 -4.04
C ALA A 109 1.24 -25.37 -4.61
N ASP A 110 -0.04 -25.62 -4.90
CA ASP A 110 -0.48 -26.87 -5.51
C ASP A 110 0.07 -27.07 -6.92
N ILE A 111 0.24 -26.00 -7.70
CA ILE A 111 0.85 -26.05 -9.03
C ILE A 111 2.30 -26.46 -8.91
N TYR A 112 3.10 -25.80 -8.06
CA TYR A 112 4.50 -26.20 -7.84
C TYR A 112 4.62 -27.66 -7.40
N TYR A 113 3.79 -28.09 -6.45
CA TYR A 113 3.83 -29.48 -6.01
C TYR A 113 3.50 -30.48 -7.13
N LYS A 114 2.58 -30.13 -8.04
CA LYS A 114 2.25 -30.97 -9.21
C LYS A 114 3.38 -31.04 -10.23
N GLU A 115 4.16 -29.97 -10.37
CA GLU A 115 5.35 -29.91 -11.23
C GLU A 115 6.57 -30.64 -10.62
N GLY A 116 6.42 -31.27 -9.44
CA GLY A 116 7.44 -32.14 -8.84
C GLY A 116 8.28 -31.50 -7.74
N TYR A 117 8.03 -30.24 -7.38
CA TYR A 117 8.70 -29.59 -6.25
C TYR A 117 8.17 -30.14 -4.92
N LEU A 118 9.04 -30.73 -4.10
CA LEU A 118 8.64 -31.39 -2.85
C LEU A 118 8.47 -30.39 -1.69
N GLU A 119 9.40 -29.44 -1.57
CA GLU A 119 9.43 -28.45 -0.49
C GLU A 119 8.68 -27.19 -0.89
N VAL A 120 7.34 -27.27 -0.85
CA VAL A 120 6.45 -26.15 -1.18
C VAL A 120 5.61 -25.76 0.04
N GLU A 121 5.63 -24.48 0.39
CA GLU A 121 4.87 -23.92 1.52
C GLU A 121 4.19 -22.62 1.11
N ALA A 122 2.88 -22.51 1.36
CA ALA A 122 2.19 -21.22 1.41
C ALA A 122 1.88 -20.89 2.88
N LYS A 123 2.30 -19.72 3.36
CA LYS A 123 2.07 -19.28 4.74
C LYS A 123 1.64 -17.83 4.86
N ALA A 124 1.01 -17.48 5.98
CA ALA A 124 0.65 -16.10 6.26
C ALA A 124 1.90 -15.23 6.45
N GLY A 125 1.91 -14.06 5.83
CA GLY A 125 2.93 -13.04 5.97
C GLY A 125 2.85 -12.32 7.32
N VAL A 126 3.74 -11.35 7.54
CA VAL A 126 3.73 -10.51 8.75
C VAL A 126 2.45 -9.69 8.83
N HIS A 127 2.08 -9.04 7.73
CA HIS A 127 0.85 -8.27 7.61
C HIS A 127 -0.35 -9.20 7.32
N TYR A 128 -1.49 -8.91 7.95
CA TYR A 128 -2.72 -9.65 7.71
C TYR A 128 -3.15 -9.53 6.25
N GLY A 129 -3.64 -10.62 5.66
CA GLY A 129 -4.08 -10.63 4.26
C GLY A 129 -2.96 -10.78 3.22
N THR A 130 -1.68 -10.75 3.62
CA THR A 130 -0.55 -11.11 2.75
C THR A 130 -0.13 -12.56 2.99
N TYR A 131 0.12 -13.32 1.94
CA TYR A 131 0.58 -14.70 2.00
C TYR A 131 1.86 -14.86 1.19
N LYS A 132 2.80 -15.64 1.72
CA LYS A 132 4.09 -15.91 1.09
C LYS A 132 4.13 -17.35 0.58
N VAL A 133 4.55 -17.53 -0.67
CA VAL A 133 4.76 -18.86 -1.28
C VAL A 133 6.24 -19.12 -1.41
N PHE A 134 6.67 -20.27 -0.90
CA PHE A 134 8.05 -20.75 -0.93
C PHE A 134 8.15 -22.02 -1.77
N VAL A 135 9.24 -22.12 -2.53
CA VAL A 135 9.63 -23.33 -3.26
C VAL A 135 11.09 -23.61 -2.93
N ASN A 136 11.38 -24.81 -2.41
CA ASN A 136 12.70 -25.21 -1.94
C ASN A 136 13.31 -24.18 -0.97
N PHE A 137 12.48 -23.68 -0.05
CA PHE A 137 12.83 -22.65 0.96
C PHE A 137 13.15 -21.25 0.40
N ILE A 138 13.06 -21.06 -0.92
CA ILE A 138 13.24 -19.77 -1.56
C ILE A 138 11.88 -19.05 -1.62
N PRO A 139 11.78 -17.79 -1.14
CA PRO A 139 10.56 -17.00 -1.29
C PRO A 139 10.35 -16.67 -2.77
N ILE A 140 9.20 -17.05 -3.31
CA ILE A 140 8.90 -16.87 -4.73
C ILE A 140 7.90 -15.75 -4.97
N ALA A 141 6.94 -15.57 -4.06
CA ALA A 141 5.86 -14.61 -4.24
C ALA A 141 5.23 -14.16 -2.93
N ASP A 142 4.87 -12.88 -2.91
CA ASP A 142 4.03 -12.24 -1.89
C ASP A 142 2.67 -11.87 -2.51
N ILE A 143 1.61 -12.46 -1.95
CA ILE A 143 0.25 -12.38 -2.48
C ILE A 143 -0.60 -11.61 -1.48
N THR A 144 -0.94 -10.37 -1.80
CA THR A 144 -1.66 -9.48 -0.89
C THR A 144 -3.13 -9.37 -1.26
N GLN A 145 -4.01 -9.58 -0.27
CA GLN A 145 -5.43 -9.40 -0.42
C GLN A 145 -5.75 -7.94 -0.75
N LEU A 146 -6.48 -7.74 -1.84
CA LEU A 146 -7.05 -6.44 -2.17
C LEU A 146 -8.58 -6.53 -2.19
N GLU A 147 -9.25 -5.48 -1.72
CA GLU A 147 -10.72 -5.44 -1.77
C GLU A 147 -11.19 -5.45 -3.25
N THR A 148 -12.31 -6.10 -3.53
CA THR A 148 -12.76 -6.37 -4.90
C THR A 148 -13.09 -5.11 -5.69
N VAL A 149 -13.68 -4.09 -5.07
CA VAL A 149 -13.94 -2.78 -5.70
C VAL A 149 -12.61 -2.12 -6.06
N LEU A 150 -11.66 -2.05 -5.13
CA LEU A 150 -10.33 -1.49 -5.39
C LEU A 150 -9.61 -2.24 -6.51
N PHE A 151 -9.56 -3.57 -6.43
CA PHE A 151 -8.94 -4.43 -7.45
C PHE A 151 -9.52 -4.13 -8.83
N LYS A 152 -10.86 -4.10 -8.96
CA LYS A 152 -11.54 -3.79 -10.22
C LYS A 152 -11.21 -2.40 -10.76
N GLN A 153 -11.09 -1.38 -9.90
CA GLN A 153 -10.75 -0.04 -10.37
C GLN A 153 -9.30 0.06 -10.83
N ILE A 154 -8.38 -0.55 -10.09
CA ILE A 154 -6.96 -0.56 -10.44
C ILE A 154 -6.74 -1.36 -11.73
N SER A 155 -7.42 -2.50 -11.91
CA SER A 155 -7.37 -3.33 -13.13
C SER A 155 -7.69 -2.56 -14.43
N LYS A 156 -8.45 -1.46 -14.36
CA LYS A 156 -8.81 -0.68 -15.56
C LYS A 156 -7.63 0.09 -16.14
N ASP A 157 -6.69 0.46 -15.30
CA ASP A 157 -5.57 1.34 -15.66
C ASP A 157 -4.21 0.60 -15.64
N THR A 158 -4.20 -0.73 -15.45
CA THR A 158 -2.95 -1.52 -15.40
C THR A 158 -2.16 -1.45 -16.69
N ILE A 159 -0.83 -1.45 -16.56
CA ILE A 159 0.08 -1.60 -17.70
C ILE A 159 0.36 -3.09 -17.87
N THR A 160 0.16 -3.61 -19.09
CA THR A 160 0.45 -5.02 -19.39
C THR A 160 1.79 -5.14 -20.09
N VAL A 161 2.71 -5.93 -19.53
CA VAL A 161 4.00 -6.27 -20.16
C VAL A 161 4.12 -7.79 -20.19
N SER A 162 4.31 -8.35 -21.39
CA SER A 162 4.39 -9.81 -21.61
C SER A 162 3.19 -10.60 -21.03
N GLY A 163 1.99 -10.01 -21.05
CA GLY A 163 0.76 -10.64 -20.52
C GLY A 163 0.55 -10.50 -19.01
N ILE A 164 1.54 -10.00 -18.26
CA ILE A 164 1.44 -9.74 -16.83
C ILE A 164 0.92 -8.31 -16.61
N GLN A 165 -0.04 -8.17 -15.69
CA GLN A 165 -0.58 -6.86 -15.32
C GLN A 165 0.22 -6.24 -14.19
N TYR A 166 0.65 -4.99 -14.39
CA TYR A 166 1.35 -4.18 -13.41
C TYR A 166 0.49 -3.02 -12.97
N ALA A 167 0.56 -2.69 -11.68
CA ALA A 167 -0.22 -1.61 -11.10
C ALA A 167 0.05 -0.28 -11.84
N PRO A 168 -0.99 0.56 -12.02
CA PRO A 168 -0.86 1.83 -12.73
C PRO A 168 0.15 2.76 -12.04
N PRO A 169 0.86 3.62 -12.78
CA PRO A 169 1.84 4.56 -12.22
C PRO A 169 1.29 5.43 -11.08
N ASN A 170 0.04 5.90 -11.18
CA ASN A 170 -0.58 6.70 -10.13
C ASN A 170 -0.81 5.90 -8.83
N PHE A 171 -1.07 4.60 -8.93
CA PHE A 171 -1.21 3.72 -7.76
C PHE A 171 0.16 3.41 -7.14
N LEU A 172 1.17 3.15 -7.96
CA LEU A 172 2.55 2.97 -7.49
C LEU A 172 3.08 4.25 -6.81
N ARG A 173 2.77 5.42 -7.38
CA ARG A 173 3.05 6.74 -6.79
C ARG A 173 2.37 6.93 -5.45
N MET A 174 1.08 6.57 -5.34
CA MET A 174 0.35 6.61 -4.08
C MET A 174 1.06 5.80 -2.99
N ASN A 175 1.45 4.55 -3.29
CA ASN A 175 2.17 3.71 -2.34
C ASN A 175 3.52 4.31 -1.93
N MET A 176 4.25 4.96 -2.85
CA MET A 176 5.53 5.59 -2.52
C MET A 176 5.36 6.83 -1.64
N TYR A 177 4.38 7.69 -1.93
CA TYR A 177 4.05 8.83 -1.06
C TYR A 177 3.53 8.38 0.30
N LEU A 178 2.81 7.28 0.36
CA LEU A 178 2.37 6.68 1.62
C LEU A 178 3.56 6.34 2.51
N GLU A 179 4.62 5.74 1.96
CA GLU A 179 5.84 5.43 2.71
C GLU A 179 6.58 6.71 3.13
N LEU A 180 6.76 7.68 2.22
CA LEU A 180 7.46 8.95 2.50
C LEU A 180 6.71 9.86 3.49
N SER A 181 5.40 9.69 3.61
CA SER A 181 4.56 10.45 4.54
C SER A 181 4.44 9.82 5.93
N ARG A 182 5.12 8.70 6.21
CA ARG A 182 5.05 7.96 7.49
C ARG A 182 6.36 8.04 8.28
N PRO A 183 6.64 9.12 9.02
CA PRO A 183 7.90 9.27 9.75
C PRO A 183 8.03 8.30 10.93
N ALA A 184 6.92 7.76 11.45
CA ALA A 184 6.93 6.70 12.44
C ALA A 184 6.99 5.28 11.83
N GLY A 185 6.97 5.16 10.49
CA GLY A 185 7.07 3.90 9.74
C GLY A 185 8.52 3.43 9.55
N ASP A 186 8.76 2.60 8.54
CA ASP A 186 10.10 2.11 8.21
C ASP A 186 10.88 3.13 7.36
N VAL A 187 11.47 4.12 8.04
CA VAL A 187 12.24 5.20 7.40
C VAL A 187 13.52 4.73 6.72
N SER A 188 14.00 3.51 7.01
CA SER A 188 15.18 2.93 6.34
C SER A 188 14.98 2.77 4.83
N ARG A 189 13.71 2.76 4.38
CA ARG A 189 13.34 2.60 2.98
C ARG A 189 13.25 3.91 2.21
N TRP A 190 13.22 5.05 2.89
CA TRP A 190 12.88 6.34 2.27
C TRP A 190 13.79 6.72 1.11
N GLU A 191 15.10 6.48 1.24
CA GLU A 191 16.06 6.76 0.17
C GLU A 191 15.74 5.94 -1.09
N LYS A 192 15.50 4.64 -0.92
CA LYS A 192 15.14 3.72 -2.00
C LYS A 192 13.80 4.10 -2.62
N VAL A 193 12.82 4.46 -1.81
CA VAL A 193 11.49 4.89 -2.26
C VAL A 193 11.59 6.18 -3.07
N LEU A 194 12.32 7.20 -2.59
CA LEU A 194 12.47 8.48 -3.29
C LEU A 194 13.20 8.34 -4.63
N LYS A 195 14.26 7.53 -4.70
CA LYS A 195 14.97 7.21 -5.96
C LYS A 195 14.02 6.61 -7.00
N ARG A 196 13.19 5.64 -6.58
CA ARG A 196 12.20 4.98 -7.44
C ARG A 196 11.06 5.92 -7.85
N LEU A 197 10.57 6.75 -6.93
CA LEU A 197 9.54 7.74 -7.21
C LEU A 197 10.03 8.76 -8.24
N THR A 198 11.25 9.25 -8.09
CA THR A 198 11.88 10.18 -9.05
C THR A 198 11.97 9.56 -10.43
N LEU A 199 12.39 8.30 -10.51
CA LEU A 199 12.49 7.56 -11.76
C LEU A 199 11.11 7.32 -12.38
N LEU A 200 10.11 6.91 -11.59
CA LEU A 200 8.75 6.74 -12.04
C LEU A 200 8.18 8.06 -12.58
N ASN A 201 8.37 9.17 -11.87
CA ASN A 201 7.88 10.49 -12.29
C ASN A 201 8.54 10.97 -13.59
N LYS A 202 9.81 10.61 -13.84
CA LYS A 202 10.50 10.93 -15.09
C LYS A 202 9.86 10.26 -16.31
N TYR A 203 9.49 8.99 -16.22
CA TYR A 203 8.95 8.23 -17.37
C TYR A 203 7.43 8.17 -17.42
N TYR A 204 6.77 8.37 -16.27
CA TYR A 204 5.34 8.39 -16.12
C TYR A 204 4.91 9.65 -15.34
N PRO A 205 5.11 10.85 -15.90
CA PRO A 205 4.77 12.11 -15.23
C PRO A 205 3.31 12.14 -14.80
N LEU A 206 3.03 12.82 -13.68
CA LEU A 206 1.67 12.98 -13.17
C LEU A 206 0.90 13.97 -14.06
N ASN A 207 0.24 13.43 -15.09
CA ASN A 207 -0.55 14.20 -16.04
C ASN A 207 -2.05 13.90 -15.89
N SER A 208 -2.85 14.96 -15.99
CA SER A 208 -4.29 14.86 -16.21
C SER A 208 -4.55 14.60 -17.70
N LYS A 209 -5.51 13.72 -18.01
CA LYS A 209 -5.98 13.52 -19.39
C LYS A 209 -6.76 14.74 -19.91
N ILE A 210 -7.33 15.50 -18.98
CA ILE A 210 -8.11 16.72 -19.23
C ILE A 210 -7.23 17.94 -18.90
N VAL A 211 -7.47 19.05 -19.59
CA VAL A 211 -6.90 20.35 -19.23
C VAL A 211 -7.52 20.79 -17.92
N CYS A 212 -6.77 20.83 -16.82
CA CYS A 212 -7.33 21.10 -15.50
C CYS A 212 -8.13 22.40 -15.44
N GLU A 213 -7.79 23.40 -16.25
CA GLU A 213 -8.52 24.68 -16.32
C GLU A 213 -9.97 24.56 -16.80
N THR A 214 -10.33 23.46 -17.46
CA THR A 214 -11.69 23.23 -17.98
C THR A 214 -12.59 22.49 -16.99
N ILE A 215 -12.06 22.08 -15.84
CA ILE A 215 -12.83 21.37 -14.81
C ILE A 215 -13.51 22.41 -13.91
N ASP A 216 -14.79 22.20 -13.60
CA ASP A 216 -15.46 22.98 -12.57
C ASP A 216 -15.07 22.46 -11.18
N PHE A 217 -14.18 23.18 -10.50
CA PHE A 217 -13.77 22.87 -9.12
C PHE A 217 -14.77 23.40 -8.10
N GLN A 218 -15.67 24.30 -8.51
CA GLN A 218 -16.68 24.86 -7.65
C GLN A 218 -17.93 23.99 -7.74
N ARG A 219 -18.24 23.25 -6.67
CA ARG A 219 -19.61 22.79 -6.50
C ARG A 219 -20.46 24.04 -6.28
N GLN A 220 -21.47 24.27 -7.12
CA GLN A 220 -22.41 25.37 -6.88
C GLN A 220 -23.09 25.11 -5.53
N MET A 221 -22.77 25.92 -4.53
CA MET A 221 -23.58 26.00 -3.32
C MET A 221 -24.87 26.71 -3.74
N GLU A 222 -26.01 26.04 -3.57
CA GLU A 222 -27.34 26.59 -3.83
C GLU A 222 -27.76 27.56 -2.70
N THR A 223 -27.00 27.60 -1.61
CA THR A 223 -27.19 28.51 -0.47
C THR A 223 -26.78 29.97 -0.76
N HIS A 224 -27.42 30.93 -0.08
CA HIS A 224 -27.07 32.35 -0.14
C HIS A 224 -25.59 32.58 0.25
N MET A 225 -24.90 33.49 -0.46
CA MET A 225 -23.46 33.76 -0.28
C MET A 225 -23.05 34.06 1.18
N GLU A 226 -23.86 34.82 1.92
CA GLU A 226 -23.58 35.17 3.33
C GLU A 226 -23.62 33.96 4.27
N ASP A 227 -24.49 32.99 4.01
CA ASP A 227 -24.59 31.76 4.81
C ASP A 227 -23.42 30.82 4.50
N SER A 228 -22.99 30.78 3.24
CA SER A 228 -21.82 30.00 2.81
C SER A 228 -20.53 30.45 3.52
N GLU A 229 -20.29 31.77 3.62
CA GLU A 229 -19.11 32.32 4.30
C GLU A 229 -19.13 32.02 5.82
N LYS A 230 -20.29 32.18 6.47
CA LYS A 230 -20.47 31.83 7.89
C LYS A 230 -20.22 30.34 8.15
N ILE A 231 -20.77 29.45 7.31
CA ILE A 231 -20.54 28.01 7.41
C ILE A 231 -19.04 27.71 7.28
N TYR A 232 -18.39 28.28 6.26
CA TYR A 232 -16.98 28.07 6.00
C TYR A 232 -16.10 28.46 7.20
N PHE A 233 -16.28 29.66 7.76
CA PHE A 233 -15.48 30.10 8.91
C PHE A 233 -15.81 29.33 10.18
N CYS A 234 -17.09 29.04 10.45
CA CYS A 234 -17.50 28.23 11.60
C CYS A 234 -16.82 26.85 11.58
N VAL A 235 -16.82 26.18 10.42
CA VAL A 235 -16.21 24.85 10.26
C VAL A 235 -14.69 24.93 10.32
N ARG A 236 -14.07 25.90 9.63
CA ARG A 236 -12.61 26.13 9.67
C ARG A 236 -12.13 26.31 11.11
N ASP A 237 -12.75 27.23 11.83
CA ASP A 237 -12.32 27.59 13.20
C ASP A 237 -12.60 26.44 14.17
N SER A 238 -13.71 25.71 13.96
CA SER A 238 -13.96 24.47 14.68
C SER A 238 -12.87 23.44 14.48
N PHE A 239 -12.36 23.27 13.26
CA PHE A 239 -11.30 22.31 12.99
C PHE A 239 -9.95 22.77 13.55
N ILE A 240 -9.61 24.05 13.41
CA ILE A 240 -8.38 24.62 13.99
C ILE A 240 -8.35 24.41 15.51
N ASP A 241 -9.44 24.74 16.20
CA ASP A 241 -9.52 24.60 17.67
C ASP A 241 -9.39 23.14 18.15
N GLN A 242 -9.77 22.19 17.30
CA GLN A 242 -9.67 20.76 17.59
C GLN A 242 -8.28 20.18 17.25
N GLY A 243 -7.40 20.97 16.64
CA GLY A 243 -6.06 20.53 16.26
C GLY A 243 -6.02 19.44 15.19
N VAL A 244 -7.07 19.33 14.36
CA VAL A 244 -7.08 18.36 13.25
C VAL A 244 -6.05 18.73 12.18
N VAL A 245 -5.67 17.76 11.34
CA VAL A 245 -4.76 18.02 10.23
C VAL A 245 -5.54 18.23 8.94
N PHE A 246 -5.41 19.40 8.32
CA PHE A 246 -6.02 19.69 7.03
C PHE A 246 -5.21 19.06 5.90
N PHE A 247 -5.87 18.40 4.95
CA PHE A 247 -5.23 17.87 3.74
C PHE A 247 -6.05 18.12 2.45
N GLY A 248 -7.29 18.63 2.57
CA GLY A 248 -8.20 18.90 1.44
C GLY A 248 -8.07 20.29 0.82
N GLY A 249 -9.21 20.87 0.44
CA GLY A 249 -9.33 22.20 -0.18
C GLY A 249 -8.59 23.30 0.58
N TYR A 250 -8.84 23.42 1.90
CA TYR A 250 -8.18 24.40 2.75
C TYR A 250 -6.65 24.22 2.81
N ALA A 251 -6.15 22.99 2.86
CA ALA A 251 -4.70 22.75 2.80
C ALA A 251 -4.12 23.18 1.44
N THR A 252 -4.83 22.84 0.37
CA THR A 252 -4.41 23.15 -1.01
C THR A 252 -4.38 24.67 -1.24
N SER A 253 -5.33 25.43 -0.67
CA SER A 253 -5.35 26.90 -0.77
C SER A 253 -4.16 27.54 -0.07
N LEU A 254 -3.66 26.96 1.03
CA LEU A 254 -2.42 27.41 1.68
C LEU A 254 -1.19 27.18 0.80
N TYR A 255 -1.15 26.06 0.06
CA TYR A 255 -0.10 25.78 -0.93
C TYR A 255 -0.23 26.63 -2.21
N SER A 256 -1.39 27.22 -2.49
CA SER A 256 -1.65 28.02 -3.69
C SER A 256 -0.72 29.26 -3.81
N ASN A 257 -0.13 29.69 -2.68
CA ASN A 257 0.87 30.74 -2.65
C ASN A 257 2.10 30.43 -3.51
N TYR A 258 2.37 29.14 -3.74
CA TYR A 258 3.49 28.64 -4.55
C TYR A 258 3.04 28.14 -5.94
N MET A 259 1.76 28.28 -6.27
CA MET A 259 1.17 27.89 -7.55
C MET A 259 1.11 29.07 -8.53
N SER A 260 0.87 28.79 -9.81
CA SER A 260 0.62 29.81 -10.82
C SER A 260 -0.67 30.59 -10.53
N LYS A 261 -0.81 31.81 -11.07
CA LYS A 261 -2.03 32.63 -10.90
C LYS A 261 -3.31 31.90 -11.35
N GLN A 262 -3.21 31.10 -12.41
CA GLN A 262 -4.33 30.32 -12.93
C GLN A 262 -4.70 29.19 -11.95
N GLN A 263 -3.70 28.45 -11.48
CA GLN A 263 -3.89 27.37 -10.50
C GLN A 263 -4.48 27.89 -9.18
N ARG A 264 -4.00 29.05 -8.69
CA ARG A 264 -4.51 29.67 -7.48
C ARG A 264 -6.01 29.97 -7.57
N ARG A 265 -6.46 30.59 -8.68
CA ARG A 265 -7.89 30.88 -8.93
C ARG A 265 -8.77 29.62 -8.94
N ILE A 266 -8.21 28.48 -9.31
CA ILE A 266 -8.92 27.20 -9.32
C ILE A 266 -9.08 26.68 -7.90
N VAL A 267 -7.99 26.67 -7.13
CA VAL A 267 -7.93 26.11 -5.78
C VAL A 267 -8.72 26.95 -4.77
N ASP A 268 -8.71 28.27 -4.90
CA ASP A 268 -9.42 29.19 -3.99
C ASP A 268 -10.95 29.01 -4.02
N LYS A 269 -11.48 28.34 -5.05
CA LYS A 269 -12.92 28.07 -5.20
C LYS A 269 -13.40 26.82 -4.49
N ILE A 270 -12.52 26.05 -3.85
CA ILE A 270 -12.89 24.79 -3.20
C ILE A 270 -13.42 25.08 -1.78
N PRO A 271 -14.74 24.92 -1.51
CA PRO A 271 -15.31 25.24 -0.20
C PRO A 271 -15.18 24.08 0.80
N ASP A 272 -14.80 22.89 0.33
CA ASP A 272 -14.83 21.65 1.11
C ASP A 272 -13.58 21.49 2.00
N PHE A 273 -13.78 20.96 3.20
CA PHE A 273 -12.70 20.58 4.11
C PHE A 273 -12.48 19.07 4.11
N ASP A 274 -11.25 18.62 3.83
CA ASP A 274 -10.81 17.27 4.16
C ASP A 274 -9.78 17.33 5.29
N VAL A 275 -10.06 16.62 6.38
CA VAL A 275 -9.25 16.63 7.61
C VAL A 275 -9.01 15.24 8.17
N LEU A 276 -7.88 15.05 8.87
CA LEU A 276 -7.57 13.87 9.65
C LEU A 276 -7.91 14.09 11.13
N SER A 277 -8.60 13.11 11.73
CA SER A 277 -8.89 13.10 13.16
C SER A 277 -8.85 11.68 13.72
N ASP A 278 -8.19 11.46 14.86
CA ASP A 278 -8.19 10.16 15.56
C ASP A 278 -9.58 9.78 16.11
N GLU A 279 -10.43 10.78 16.38
CA GLU A 279 -11.79 10.63 16.85
C GLU A 279 -12.82 11.27 15.88
N PRO A 280 -13.02 10.74 14.65
CA PRO A 280 -13.86 11.40 13.65
C PRO A 280 -15.29 11.69 14.11
N ALA A 281 -15.87 10.79 14.90
CA ALA A 281 -17.24 10.94 15.40
C ALA A 281 -17.37 12.12 16.37
N LYS A 282 -16.44 12.23 17.32
CA LYS A 282 -16.40 13.35 18.27
C LYS A 282 -16.13 14.66 17.53
N CYS A 283 -15.21 14.62 16.57
CA CYS A 283 -14.88 15.78 15.76
C CYS A 283 -16.10 16.31 14.98
N ALA A 284 -16.83 15.40 14.32
CA ALA A 284 -18.05 15.75 13.60
C ALA A 284 -19.16 16.29 14.51
N MET A 285 -19.28 15.75 15.72
CA MET A 285 -20.27 16.23 16.69
C MET A 285 -19.99 17.66 17.16
N ILE A 286 -18.73 17.99 17.45
CA ILE A 286 -18.33 19.36 17.85
C ILE A 286 -18.65 20.36 16.74
N VAL A 287 -18.32 20.02 15.48
CA VAL A 287 -18.63 20.88 14.32
C VAL A 287 -20.14 21.07 14.17
N LYS A 288 -20.91 19.99 14.29
CA LYS A 288 -22.38 20.05 14.24
C LYS A 288 -22.96 20.96 15.32
N GLU A 289 -22.49 20.84 16.56
CA GLU A 289 -22.96 21.69 17.65
C GLU A 289 -22.64 23.17 17.42
N ARG A 290 -21.44 23.49 16.90
CA ARG A 290 -21.09 24.88 16.57
C ARG A 290 -21.98 25.44 15.47
N LEU A 291 -22.17 24.70 14.38
CA LEU A 291 -23.07 25.10 13.29
C LEU A 291 -24.51 25.32 13.77
N GLN A 292 -25.00 24.47 14.68
CA GLN A 292 -26.33 24.61 15.26
C GLN A 292 -26.45 25.87 16.15
N ARG A 293 -25.39 26.24 16.88
CA ARG A 293 -25.36 27.49 17.66
C ARG A 293 -25.38 28.73 16.77
N GLU A 294 -24.74 28.67 15.61
CA GLU A 294 -24.77 29.71 14.57
C GLU A 294 -26.10 29.76 13.79
N GLY A 295 -27.06 28.89 14.10
CA GLY A 295 -28.41 28.92 13.53
C GLY A 295 -28.66 27.91 12.39
N PHE A 296 -27.66 27.12 11.98
CA PHE A 296 -27.82 26.10 10.94
C PHE A 296 -28.45 24.82 11.50
N LYS A 297 -29.75 24.64 11.27
CA LYS A 297 -30.52 23.52 11.87
C LYS A 297 -30.37 22.19 11.11
N HIS A 298 -30.15 22.22 9.80
CA HIS A 298 -30.13 21.03 8.96
C HIS A 298 -28.72 20.48 8.74
N VAL A 299 -28.10 20.00 9.81
CA VAL A 299 -26.76 19.38 9.77
C VAL A 299 -26.87 17.85 9.89
N LYS A 300 -26.42 17.13 8.86
CA LYS A 300 -26.38 15.66 8.81
C LYS A 300 -24.95 15.15 8.92
N ILE A 301 -24.77 14.05 9.66
CA ILE A 301 -23.49 13.35 9.81
C ILE A 301 -23.69 11.95 9.23
N ILE A 302 -22.91 11.60 8.22
CA ILE A 302 -23.00 10.31 7.51
C ILE A 302 -21.69 9.55 7.67
N LYS A 303 -21.76 8.31 8.14
CA LYS A 303 -20.58 7.47 8.41
C LYS A 303 -20.34 6.49 7.28
N TYR A 304 -19.10 6.40 6.82
CA TYR A 304 -18.64 5.46 5.81
C TYR A 304 -17.60 4.50 6.42
N LYS A 305 -17.73 3.23 6.09
CA LYS A 305 -16.73 2.22 6.46
C LYS A 305 -15.51 2.33 5.54
N GLU A 306 -14.38 1.86 6.05
CA GLU A 306 -13.16 1.70 5.30
C GLU A 306 -13.34 0.78 4.08
N ILE A 307 -12.54 1.02 3.02
CA ILE A 307 -12.46 0.17 1.84
C ILE A 307 -11.05 -0.40 1.76
N GLY A 308 -10.92 -1.68 2.07
CA GLY A 308 -9.62 -2.33 2.20
C GLY A 308 -8.70 -1.58 3.18
N GLU A 309 -7.41 -1.56 2.86
CA GLU A 309 -6.39 -0.86 3.66
C GLU A 309 -6.08 0.55 3.12
N ILE A 310 -6.77 0.98 2.06
CA ILE A 310 -6.43 2.19 1.29
C ILE A 310 -7.33 3.36 1.67
N ILE A 311 -8.63 3.14 1.77
CA ILE A 311 -9.60 4.21 2.07
C ILE A 311 -10.02 4.08 3.53
N PRO A 312 -9.65 5.03 4.41
CA PRO A 312 -10.02 4.94 5.81
C PRO A 312 -11.51 5.08 6.06
N ASN A 313 -11.92 4.63 7.25
CA ASN A 313 -13.18 5.01 7.84
C ASN A 313 -13.28 6.54 7.89
N HIS A 314 -14.40 7.08 7.44
CA HIS A 314 -14.57 8.52 7.36
C HIS A 314 -16.02 8.95 7.56
N ILE A 315 -16.17 10.21 7.93
CA ILE A 315 -17.45 10.84 8.20
C ILE A 315 -17.62 12.03 7.28
N ARG A 316 -18.80 12.15 6.67
CA ARG A 316 -19.21 13.30 5.89
C ARG A 316 -20.16 14.17 6.70
N ILE A 317 -19.95 15.48 6.66
CA ILE A 317 -20.83 16.50 7.23
C ILE A 317 -21.54 17.19 6.08
N ASP A 318 -22.87 17.11 6.10
CA ASP A 318 -23.73 17.83 5.16
C ASP A 318 -24.49 18.94 5.87
N VAL A 319 -24.57 20.12 5.27
CA VAL A 319 -25.36 21.26 5.76
C VAL A 319 -26.32 21.68 4.65
N ASN A 320 -27.62 21.73 4.94
CA ASN A 320 -28.67 22.10 3.97
C ASN A 320 -28.66 21.27 2.66
N GLY A 321 -28.12 20.05 2.69
CA GLY A 321 -28.03 19.16 1.51
C GLY A 321 -26.70 19.24 0.76
N GLU A 322 -25.80 20.14 1.16
CA GLU A 322 -24.48 20.32 0.58
C GLU A 322 -23.41 19.66 1.44
N ILE A 323 -22.40 19.07 0.79
CA ILE A 323 -21.26 18.44 1.47
C ILE A 323 -20.29 19.55 1.89
N ILE A 324 -19.99 19.65 3.19
CA ILE A 324 -19.10 20.71 3.72
C ILE A 324 -17.74 20.15 4.12
N ALA A 325 -17.71 18.96 4.72
CA ALA A 325 -16.46 18.39 5.20
C ALA A 325 -16.45 16.87 5.20
N PHE A 326 -15.25 16.32 5.04
CA PHE A 326 -14.92 14.93 5.31
C PHE A 326 -13.87 14.84 6.41
N ILE A 327 -14.13 13.98 7.40
CA ILE A 327 -13.24 13.70 8.52
C ILE A 327 -12.81 12.25 8.43
N TYR A 328 -11.53 12.02 8.16
CA TYR A 328 -10.96 10.69 7.97
C TYR A 328 -10.20 10.26 9.22
N LYS A 329 -10.36 8.98 9.59
CA LYS A 329 -9.50 8.38 10.61
C LYS A 329 -8.15 8.03 9.99
N PRO A 330 -7.01 8.50 10.56
CA PRO A 330 -5.71 8.13 10.02
C PRO A 330 -5.47 6.62 10.15
N ILE A 331 -4.95 5.99 9.08
CA ILE A 331 -4.57 4.56 9.07
C ILE A 331 -3.15 4.32 9.59
N ALA A 332 -2.37 5.39 9.70
CA ALA A 332 -0.95 5.41 10.05
C ALA A 332 -0.59 6.79 10.63
N CYS A 333 0.65 6.97 11.08
CA CYS A 333 1.13 8.31 11.46
C CYS A 333 1.51 9.09 10.22
N HIS A 334 0.66 10.02 9.78
CA HIS A 334 0.87 10.81 8.55
C HIS A 334 1.52 12.16 8.84
N SER A 335 2.52 12.53 8.06
CA SER A 335 3.32 13.72 8.29
C SER A 335 2.55 15.01 8.02
N TYR A 336 2.78 16.02 8.85
CA TYR A 336 2.18 17.35 8.74
C TYR A 336 3.13 18.44 9.22
N ASN A 337 2.89 19.67 8.76
CA ASN A 337 3.57 20.88 9.18
C ASN A 337 2.62 21.75 10.02
N VAL A 338 3.19 22.55 10.92
CA VAL A 338 2.46 23.54 11.69
C VAL A 338 2.73 24.91 11.10
N ILE A 339 1.68 25.66 10.79
CA ILE A 339 1.74 27.04 10.32
C ILE A 339 1.17 27.94 11.41
N GLU A 340 1.87 29.04 11.68
CA GLU A 340 1.39 30.06 12.60
C GLU A 340 0.62 31.14 11.82
N ASN A 341 -0.61 31.40 12.23
CA ASN A 341 -1.45 32.48 11.71
C ASN A 341 -1.91 33.35 12.89
N GLY A 342 -1.09 34.35 13.25
CA GLY A 342 -1.27 35.12 14.47
C GLY A 342 -1.06 34.25 15.72
N VAL A 343 -2.10 34.12 16.54
CA VAL A 343 -2.07 33.28 17.76
C VAL A 343 -2.41 31.81 17.44
N ASN A 344 -3.02 31.54 16.29
CA ASN A 344 -3.52 30.21 15.95
C ASN A 344 -2.43 29.36 15.30
N LYS A 345 -2.37 28.09 15.72
CA LYS A 345 -1.52 27.06 15.11
C LYS A 345 -2.40 26.17 14.24
N ILE A 346 -2.05 26.09 12.96
CA ILE A 346 -2.80 25.34 11.95
C ILE A 346 -1.96 24.14 11.52
N ASN A 347 -2.50 22.94 11.68
CA ASN A 347 -1.83 21.71 11.26
C ASN A 347 -2.22 21.39 9.81
N VAL A 348 -1.24 21.35 8.91
CA VAL A 348 -1.45 21.11 7.48
C VAL A 348 -0.62 19.93 7.03
N ALA A 349 -1.26 18.93 6.43
CA ALA A 349 -0.61 17.76 5.87
C ALA A 349 0.49 18.17 4.88
N THR A 350 1.61 17.43 4.89
CA THR A 350 2.64 17.61 3.87
C THR A 350 2.09 17.26 2.48
N ILE A 351 2.74 17.76 1.42
CA ILE A 351 2.37 17.39 0.04
C ILE A 351 2.39 15.86 -0.14
N ASP A 352 3.37 15.16 0.45
CA ASP A 352 3.45 13.69 0.41
C ASP A 352 2.19 13.03 1.01
N THR A 353 1.72 13.53 2.16
CA THR A 353 0.47 13.07 2.78
C THR A 353 -0.74 13.38 1.89
N ILE A 354 -0.85 14.59 1.34
CA ILE A 354 -2.00 14.97 0.49
C ILE A 354 -2.05 14.12 -0.78
N LEU A 355 -0.91 13.93 -1.46
CA LEU A 355 -0.81 13.12 -2.68
C LEU A 355 -1.18 11.66 -2.43
N THR A 356 -0.82 11.12 -1.26
CA THR A 356 -1.24 9.80 -0.82
C THR A 356 -2.77 9.67 -0.87
N PHE A 357 -3.49 10.58 -0.20
CA PHE A 357 -4.95 10.53 -0.12
C PHE A 357 -5.62 10.81 -1.46
N TYR A 358 -5.20 11.86 -2.19
CA TYR A 358 -5.81 12.20 -3.47
C TYR A 358 -5.66 11.08 -4.49
N LEU A 359 -4.47 10.48 -4.60
CA LEU A 359 -4.25 9.36 -5.51
C LEU A 359 -5.02 8.12 -5.07
N ALA A 360 -5.12 7.84 -3.76
CA ALA A 360 -5.93 6.75 -3.23
C ALA A 360 -7.42 6.91 -3.59
N PHE A 361 -7.96 8.12 -3.43
CA PHE A 361 -9.37 8.42 -3.70
C PHE A 361 -9.77 8.22 -5.17
N THR A 362 -8.82 8.34 -6.11
CA THR A 362 -9.07 8.05 -7.53
C THR A 362 -9.50 6.59 -7.81
N TYR A 363 -9.22 5.66 -6.87
CA TYR A 363 -9.55 4.24 -7.00
C TYR A 363 -10.73 3.80 -6.12
N ALA A 364 -11.28 4.68 -5.27
CA ALA A 364 -12.35 4.31 -4.34
C ALA A 364 -13.72 4.10 -4.99
N ASN A 365 -13.94 4.60 -6.22
CA ASN A 365 -15.21 4.53 -6.96
C ASN A 365 -16.43 5.05 -6.17
N MET A 366 -16.26 6.17 -5.48
CA MET A 366 -17.33 6.83 -4.75
C MET A 366 -17.92 7.99 -5.56
N PRO A 367 -19.24 8.19 -5.58
CA PRO A 367 -19.89 9.24 -6.39
C PRO A 367 -19.40 10.67 -6.10
N TYR A 368 -18.90 10.92 -4.89
CA TYR A 368 -18.44 12.24 -4.46
C TYR A 368 -16.95 12.49 -4.75
N TYR A 369 -16.21 11.50 -5.24
CA TYR A 369 -14.83 11.67 -5.69
C TYR A 369 -14.79 11.80 -7.21
N ASP A 370 -14.59 13.03 -7.66
CA ASP A 370 -14.31 13.29 -9.07
C ASP A 370 -12.84 12.97 -9.37
N LYS A 371 -12.61 11.95 -10.21
CA LYS A 371 -11.26 11.45 -10.53
C LYS A 371 -10.42 12.52 -11.22
N ASP A 372 -11.00 13.31 -12.12
CA ASP A 372 -10.26 14.30 -12.88
C ASP A 372 -9.88 15.51 -11.99
N ARG A 373 -10.81 15.96 -11.13
CA ARG A 373 -10.54 16.96 -10.09
C ARG A 373 -9.40 16.53 -9.17
N LEU A 374 -9.44 15.30 -8.66
CA LEU A 374 -8.41 14.75 -7.77
C LEU A 374 -7.05 14.66 -8.46
N ILE A 375 -6.99 14.20 -9.71
CA ILE A 375 -5.74 14.13 -10.48
C ILE A 375 -5.18 15.53 -10.74
N CYS A 376 -6.03 16.51 -11.04
CA CYS A 376 -5.61 17.89 -11.25
C CYS A 376 -5.07 18.54 -9.97
N MET A 377 -5.74 18.35 -8.84
CA MET A 377 -5.25 18.81 -7.54
C MET A 377 -3.90 18.15 -7.19
N ALA A 378 -3.77 16.85 -7.42
CA ALA A 378 -2.52 16.13 -7.24
C ALA A 378 -1.42 16.67 -8.16
N LYS A 379 -1.74 16.98 -9.42
CA LYS A 379 -0.80 17.59 -10.36
C LYS A 379 -0.30 18.96 -9.88
N PHE A 380 -1.19 19.84 -9.42
CA PHE A 380 -0.78 21.17 -8.94
C PHE A 380 0.14 21.08 -7.72
N LEU A 381 -0.19 20.20 -6.77
CA LEU A 381 0.66 19.96 -5.60
C LEU A 381 1.99 19.32 -5.98
N PHE A 382 1.99 18.39 -6.92
CA PHE A 382 3.20 17.78 -7.46
C PHE A 382 4.13 18.83 -8.10
N GLU A 383 3.60 19.76 -8.89
CA GLU A 383 4.39 20.85 -9.48
C GLU A 383 4.98 21.79 -8.41
N VAL A 384 4.23 22.05 -7.33
CA VAL A 384 4.74 22.81 -6.17
C VAL A 384 5.87 22.03 -5.49
N GLU A 385 5.69 20.74 -5.27
CA GLU A 385 6.71 19.85 -4.69
C GLU A 385 7.99 19.86 -5.54
N GLU A 386 7.89 19.66 -6.87
CA GLU A 386 9.06 19.60 -7.75
C GLU A 386 9.86 20.90 -7.75
N LYS A 387 9.19 22.06 -7.81
CA LYS A 387 9.83 23.38 -7.78
C LYS A 387 10.50 23.70 -6.45
N ASN A 388 9.98 23.15 -5.36
CA ASN A 388 10.36 23.53 -3.99
C ASN A 388 10.97 22.34 -3.20
N ARG A 389 11.41 21.27 -3.86
CA ARG A 389 11.80 20.01 -3.20
C ARG A 389 12.92 20.12 -2.16
N LEU A 390 13.74 21.17 -2.24
CA LEU A 390 14.84 21.45 -1.30
C LEU A 390 14.46 22.45 -0.20
N GLU A 391 13.26 23.04 -0.25
CA GLU A 391 12.78 23.99 0.74
C GLU A 391 12.46 23.25 2.05
N GLN A 392 13.24 23.52 3.10
CA GLN A 392 13.09 22.89 4.42
C GLN A 392 12.44 23.84 5.45
N ARG A 393 11.44 24.61 5.00
CA ARG A 393 10.79 25.66 5.81
C ARG A 393 9.28 25.70 5.63
N GLY A 394 8.60 26.14 6.69
CA GLY A 394 7.15 26.37 6.71
C GLY A 394 6.34 25.18 6.20
N ILE A 395 5.31 25.47 5.40
CA ILE A 395 4.42 24.45 4.82
C ILE A 395 5.12 23.56 3.76
N LEU A 396 6.22 24.03 3.17
CA LEU A 396 6.99 23.31 2.14
C LEU A 396 7.96 22.28 2.72
N LYS A 397 8.19 22.28 4.04
CA LYS A 397 9.08 21.33 4.69
C LYS A 397 8.62 19.89 4.44
N ARG A 398 9.48 19.11 3.79
CA ARG A 398 9.29 17.67 3.57
C ARG A 398 10.03 16.86 4.63
N PHE A 399 9.68 15.57 4.73
CA PHE A 399 10.35 14.62 5.65
C PHE A 399 10.31 15.08 7.12
N THR A 400 9.26 15.79 7.50
CA THR A 400 9.02 16.20 8.88
C THR A 400 8.72 14.99 9.76
N LEU A 401 9.22 15.02 11.00
CA LEU A 401 8.96 13.98 11.99
C LEU A 401 7.60 14.15 12.68
N ASN A 402 7.01 15.34 12.59
CA ASN A 402 5.67 15.60 13.11
C ASN A 402 4.67 14.79 12.29
N CYS A 403 3.92 13.93 12.96
CA CYS A 403 2.88 13.14 12.32
C CYS A 403 1.65 12.97 13.20
N TYR A 404 0.52 12.70 12.54
CA TYR A 404 -0.79 12.60 13.15
C TYR A 404 -1.38 11.20 12.91
N GLY A 405 -1.93 10.60 13.95
CA GLY A 405 -2.37 9.20 13.97
C GLY A 405 -1.35 8.24 14.59
N LYS A 406 -1.70 6.96 14.70
CA LYS A 406 -0.83 5.91 15.26
C LYS A 406 -0.30 5.00 14.16
N GLN A 407 1.03 4.88 14.07
CA GLN A 407 1.67 3.84 13.27
C GLN A 407 1.71 2.52 14.05
N LYS A 408 1.16 1.44 13.48
CA LYS A 408 1.33 0.09 14.06
C LYS A 408 2.79 -0.33 13.93
N ASN A 409 3.41 -0.71 15.04
CA ASN A 409 4.75 -1.28 15.06
C ASN A 409 4.69 -2.83 15.04
N MET A 410 5.86 -3.48 15.01
CA MET A 410 5.94 -4.95 15.02
C MET A 410 5.35 -5.59 16.28
N GLU A 411 5.39 -4.89 17.42
CA GLU A 411 4.83 -5.37 18.68
C GLU A 411 3.30 -5.32 18.64
N ASP A 412 2.71 -4.23 18.13
CA ASP A 412 1.27 -4.09 17.91
C ASP A 412 0.77 -5.24 17.01
N ILE A 413 1.46 -5.51 15.88
CA ILE A 413 1.10 -6.58 14.95
C ILE A 413 1.18 -7.96 15.63
N ARG A 414 2.22 -8.20 16.42
CA ARG A 414 2.38 -9.46 17.17
C ARG A 414 1.30 -9.61 18.24
N SER A 415 0.96 -8.54 18.94
CA SER A 415 -0.11 -8.54 19.94
C SER A 415 -1.46 -8.85 19.31
N GLU A 416 -1.81 -8.17 18.22
CA GLU A 416 -3.05 -8.41 17.46
C GLU A 416 -3.13 -9.86 16.97
N LYS A 417 -2.03 -10.41 16.44
CA LYS A 417 -1.94 -11.82 16.06
C LYS A 417 -2.09 -12.76 17.26
N ALA A 418 -1.52 -12.44 18.42
CA ALA A 418 -1.62 -13.29 19.61
C ALA A 418 -3.07 -13.34 20.14
N GLU A 419 -3.77 -12.20 20.12
CA GLU A 419 -5.19 -12.11 20.48
C GLU A 419 -6.06 -12.92 19.51
N LYS A 420 -5.86 -12.73 18.21
CA LYS A 420 -6.58 -13.48 17.17
C LYS A 420 -6.30 -14.97 17.23
N PHE A 421 -5.09 -15.37 17.62
CA PHE A 421 -4.76 -16.77 17.82
C PHE A 421 -5.56 -17.38 18.98
N LYS A 422 -5.65 -16.68 20.12
CA LYS A 422 -6.45 -17.12 21.28
C LYS A 422 -7.93 -17.25 20.91
N GLU A 423 -8.46 -16.29 20.15
CA GLU A 423 -9.85 -16.28 19.69
C GLU A 423 -10.16 -17.45 18.75
N LEU A 424 -9.24 -17.77 17.82
CA LEU A 424 -9.52 -18.67 16.70
C LEU A 424 -8.93 -20.09 16.88
N ILE A 425 -8.22 -20.38 17.97
CA ILE A 425 -7.53 -21.67 18.18
C ILE A 425 -8.48 -22.88 18.15
N THR A 426 -9.74 -22.69 18.51
CA THR A 426 -10.79 -23.74 18.46
C THR A 426 -11.37 -23.94 17.06
N LYS A 427 -11.09 -23.03 16.13
CA LYS A 427 -11.64 -22.98 14.76
C LYS A 427 -10.54 -23.05 13.69
N LYS A 428 -9.55 -23.93 13.86
CA LYS A 428 -8.37 -24.02 12.96
C LYS A 428 -8.71 -24.25 11.47
N ASP A 429 -9.82 -24.92 11.21
CA ASP A 429 -10.28 -25.20 9.85
C ASP A 429 -11.08 -24.05 9.22
N SER A 430 -11.40 -23.00 10.01
CA SER A 430 -12.13 -21.84 9.50
C SER A 430 -11.29 -21.03 8.51
N GLU A 431 -11.97 -20.42 7.53
CA GLU A 431 -11.33 -19.50 6.59
C GLU A 431 -10.68 -18.33 7.33
N GLU A 432 -11.34 -17.81 8.38
CA GLU A 432 -10.80 -16.73 9.20
C GLU A 432 -9.47 -17.10 9.87
N TYR A 433 -9.38 -18.26 10.52
CA TYR A 433 -8.10 -18.73 11.09
C TYR A 433 -7.01 -18.82 10.03
N GLN A 434 -7.35 -19.33 8.84
CA GLN A 434 -6.39 -19.45 7.75
C GLN A 434 -5.96 -18.09 7.20
N ARG A 435 -6.82 -17.07 7.20
CA ARG A 435 -6.42 -15.71 6.78
C ARG A 435 -5.35 -15.12 7.69
N TRP A 436 -5.38 -15.45 8.98
CA TRP A 436 -4.40 -14.99 9.97
C TRP A 436 -3.14 -15.86 10.06
N PHE A 437 -3.30 -17.19 9.99
CA PHE A 437 -2.29 -18.17 10.38
C PHE A 437 -2.12 -19.29 9.35
N LEU A 438 -2.33 -18.99 8.05
CA LEU A 438 -2.11 -19.96 7.00
C LEU A 438 -0.76 -20.66 7.18
N LYS A 439 -0.80 -21.98 7.18
CA LYS A 439 0.37 -22.86 7.01
C LYS A 439 -0.06 -24.04 6.15
N TYR A 440 0.19 -23.93 4.85
CA TYR A 440 -0.26 -24.87 3.85
C TYR A 440 0.94 -25.52 3.15
N ASN A 441 1.06 -26.83 3.29
CA ASN A 441 2.03 -27.63 2.56
C ASN A 441 1.28 -28.75 1.81
N PRO A 442 1.26 -28.73 0.46
CA PRO A 442 0.53 -29.69 -0.36
C PRO A 442 0.90 -31.15 -0.08
N SER A 443 2.16 -31.45 0.24
CA SER A 443 2.66 -32.82 0.50
C SER A 443 1.99 -33.43 1.75
N SER A 444 1.97 -32.68 2.85
CA SER A 444 1.36 -33.08 4.12
C SER A 444 -0.16 -33.14 4.12
N ASN A 445 -0.81 -32.35 3.25
CA ASN A 445 -2.27 -32.30 3.19
C ASN A 445 -2.85 -33.44 2.34
N LYS A 446 -2.12 -33.93 1.34
CA LYS A 446 -2.52 -35.14 0.59
C LYS A 446 -2.36 -36.42 1.42
N SER A 447 -1.34 -36.52 2.27
CA SER A 447 -1.21 -37.69 3.18
C SER A 447 -2.37 -37.78 4.16
N LYS A 448 -2.82 -36.65 4.74
CA LYS A 448 -4.03 -36.60 5.60
C LYS A 448 -5.32 -36.97 4.85
N ARG A 449 -5.46 -36.56 3.59
CA ARG A 449 -6.62 -36.93 2.76
C ARG A 449 -6.64 -38.45 2.49
N ASN A 450 -5.48 -39.05 2.21
CA ASN A 450 -5.34 -40.50 2.06
C ASN A 450 -5.59 -41.25 3.38
N GLU A 451 -5.14 -40.75 4.53
CA GLU A 451 -5.47 -41.33 5.84
C GLU A 451 -6.97 -41.27 6.18
N SER A 452 -7.66 -40.19 5.79
CA SER A 452 -9.11 -40.08 5.97
C SER A 452 -9.90 -41.08 5.12
N ILE A 453 -9.43 -41.37 3.90
CA ILE A 453 -10.00 -42.40 3.01
C ILE A 453 -9.74 -43.81 3.59
N ILE A 454 -8.56 -44.05 4.17
CA ILE A 454 -8.23 -45.32 4.83
C ILE A 454 -9.06 -45.52 6.10
N LYS A 455 -9.34 -44.46 6.89
CA LYS A 455 -10.23 -44.52 8.06
C LYS A 455 -11.70 -44.74 7.69
N CYS A 456 -12.16 -44.22 6.55
CA CYS A 456 -13.52 -44.47 6.07
C CYS A 456 -13.72 -45.93 5.63
N ASN A 457 -12.68 -46.56 5.04
CA ASN A 457 -12.73 -47.98 4.64
C ASN A 457 -12.58 -48.98 5.80
N LYS A 458 -12.01 -48.59 6.94
CA LYS A 458 -11.92 -49.47 8.12
C LYS A 458 -13.24 -49.60 8.92
N LYS A 459 -14.25 -48.77 8.66
CA LYS A 459 -15.57 -48.84 9.33
C LYS A 459 -16.60 -49.76 8.65
N LYS A 460 -16.25 -50.43 7.54
CA LYS A 460 -17.12 -51.40 6.84
C LYS A 460 -16.50 -52.81 6.79
N ARG A 461 -16.24 -53.43 7.94
CA ARG A 461 -16.14 -54.89 8.07
C ARG A 461 -16.70 -55.34 9.43
N THR A 462 -18.02 -55.33 9.54
CA THR A 462 -18.74 -56.12 10.53
C THR A 462 -18.91 -57.54 10.00
N PHE A 463 -18.43 -58.50 10.77
CA PHE A 463 -18.57 -59.94 10.56
C PHE A 463 -20.05 -60.35 10.46
N LYS A 464 -20.44 -61.02 9.36
CA LYS A 464 -21.69 -61.79 9.28
C LYS A 464 -21.45 -63.16 9.90
N ARG A 465 -22.05 -63.44 11.07
CA ARG A 465 -22.27 -64.81 11.57
C ARG A 465 -23.31 -65.48 10.65
N ARG A 466 -22.99 -66.67 10.14
CA ARG A 466 -23.93 -67.57 9.45
C ARG A 466 -24.45 -68.56 10.49
N ASP A 467 -25.76 -68.50 10.75
CA ASP A 467 -26.50 -69.61 11.35
C ASP A 467 -26.79 -70.64 10.25
N ASN A 468 -26.49 -71.91 10.53
CA ASN A 468 -26.90 -73.07 9.74
C ASN A 468 -27.62 -74.04 10.69
N SER A 469 -28.95 -74.02 10.67
CA SER A 469 -29.82 -75.19 10.88
C SER A 469 -30.34 -75.54 9.48
N GLU A 470 -30.45 -76.77 8.99
CA GLU A 470 -30.91 -78.04 9.54
C GLU A 470 -30.63 -79.08 8.44
N TYR A 471 -30.22 -80.31 8.78
CA TYR A 471 -30.73 -81.52 8.11
C TYR A 471 -30.43 -82.73 9.01
N LEU A 472 -31.52 -83.28 9.55
CA LEU A 472 -31.62 -84.61 10.15
C LEU A 472 -31.58 -85.68 9.06
N VAL A 473 -31.02 -86.85 9.40
CA VAL A 473 -31.58 -88.23 9.23
C VAL A 473 -30.45 -89.27 9.13
N THR A 474 -30.24 -89.96 10.27
CA THR A 474 -30.21 -91.42 10.50
C THR A 474 -29.33 -92.35 9.64
N LEU A 475 -28.47 -93.15 10.30
CA LEU A 475 -28.64 -94.60 10.49
C LEU A 475 -27.41 -95.30 11.14
N ALA A 476 -27.72 -96.17 12.11
CA ALA A 476 -26.96 -97.29 12.68
C ALA A 476 -25.67 -97.00 13.47
#